data_AF-A0A3B4ZNS3-F1
#
_entry.id   AF-A0A3B4ZNS3-F1
#
_cell.length_a   1.000
_cell.length_b   1.000
_cell.length_c   1.000
_cell.angle_alpha   90.00
_cell.angle_beta   90.00
_cell.angle_gamma   90.00
#
_symmetry.space_group_name_H-M   'P 1'
#
loop_
_entity.id
_entity.type
_entity.pdbx_description
1 polymer ?
#
loop_
_entity_poly.entity_id
_entity_poly.type
_entity_poly.pdbx_seq_one_letter_code
_entity_poly.pdbx_strand_id
1 'polypeptide(L)'
;MDKTNGLSCWGTDVNDHSPTFSDNETHLEISESALPGARFQLQGARDPDSDMFSIQLYKLSQNDHFRLEVKDRGEDGKIPVLYLHKALDKEAARSHRLLLTAVDGGKPARSGTMGIIVNVLDVNDNMPVFVRDSYTAVLKENSPVGTTIIQVNATDLDDGLNGEVVYSFGNNVNHKLRKLFEVDANTGEIIVKGLIDFEAKDRYELDIKASDKGLVPLETEKSVVITIVDLNDNSPEIEVTSFSSAIPEDAKSGTTVALISVNDNDSGVNGKVICYIIPFKLDTNYKNYYSLLVDGPLDRESISNYNVTIVATDKGNPPLSSTSVVPIQVSDVNDNAPLFPEAMINVYVNENSPVGAVLKRVTATDSLFCWIAAGKRCLGSSLT
;
A
#
# COMPACT_ATOMS: atom_id res chain seq x y z
N MET A 1 89.04 -17.36 72.48
CA MET A 1 88.54 -18.08 71.30
C MET A 1 87.19 -18.71 71.62
N ASP A 2 86.05 -18.34 71.07
CA ASP A 2 85.53 -17.04 70.67
C ASP A 2 84.01 -17.25 70.77
N LYS A 3 83.32 -16.58 71.70
CA LYS A 3 81.86 -16.70 71.84
C LYS A 3 81.23 -15.65 70.93
N THR A 4 80.91 -16.02 69.70
CA THR A 4 80.03 -15.23 68.84
C THR A 4 78.60 -15.35 69.36
N ASN A 5 78.23 -14.42 70.24
CA ASN A 5 76.82 -14.11 70.53
C ASN A 5 76.18 -13.58 69.24
N GLY A 6 75.46 -14.42 68.53
CA GLY A 6 74.55 -13.98 67.48
C GLY A 6 73.39 -13.20 68.12
N LEU A 7 73.45 -11.87 68.05
CA LEU A 7 72.30 -11.01 68.31
C LEU A 7 71.29 -11.24 67.19
N SER A 8 70.19 -11.92 67.47
CA SER A 8 68.99 -11.88 66.63
C SER A 8 68.24 -10.59 66.94
N CYS A 9 68.28 -9.64 66.03
CA CYS A 9 67.47 -8.43 66.09
C CYS A 9 66.12 -8.73 65.46
N TRP A 10 65.06 -8.84 66.26
CA TRP A 10 63.69 -8.89 65.77
C TRP A 10 63.23 -7.44 65.58
N GLY A 11 63.23 -6.95 64.34
CA GLY A 11 62.53 -5.70 64.01
C GLY A 11 61.04 -5.93 64.24
N THR A 12 60.39 -5.04 64.99
CA THR A 12 58.93 -5.01 65.08
C THR A 12 58.42 -4.07 64.00
N ASP A 13 57.45 -4.53 63.23
CA ASP A 13 56.84 -3.76 62.17
C ASP A 13 56.06 -2.55 62.74
N VAL A 14 55.97 -1.48 61.96
CA VAL A 14 55.29 -0.21 62.33
C VAL A 14 54.41 0.21 61.16
N ASN A 15 53.19 0.68 61.43
CA ASN A 15 52.21 1.10 60.41
C ASN A 15 52.60 2.42 59.70
N ASP A 16 53.72 2.44 58.98
CA ASP A 16 54.26 3.61 58.30
C ASP A 16 53.95 3.68 56.80
N HIS A 17 53.37 2.62 56.22
CA HIS A 17 52.80 2.64 54.87
C HIS A 17 51.28 2.71 54.89
N SER A 18 50.67 2.78 53.71
CA SER A 18 49.22 2.76 53.55
C SER A 18 48.89 1.82 52.41
N PRO A 19 47.70 1.20 52.42
CA PRO A 19 47.25 0.45 51.28
C PRO A 19 47.25 1.33 50.03
N THR A 20 47.88 0.86 48.95
CA THR A 20 47.95 1.58 47.68
C THR A 20 47.52 0.68 46.54
N PHE A 21 46.73 1.23 45.62
CA PHE A 21 46.41 0.55 44.37
C PHE A 21 47.42 0.94 43.30
N SER A 22 47.71 0.02 42.38
CA SER A 22 48.62 0.29 41.26
C SER A 22 48.07 1.40 40.35
N ASP A 23 46.75 1.42 40.18
CA ASP A 23 46.02 2.36 39.35
C ASP A 23 44.99 3.14 40.18
N ASN A 24 44.74 4.40 39.82
CA ASN A 24 43.71 5.21 40.46
C ASN A 24 42.30 4.80 40.05
N GLU A 25 42.16 4.25 38.83
CA GLU A 25 40.90 3.79 38.27
C GLU A 25 41.09 2.48 37.50
N THR A 26 40.09 1.61 37.54
CA THR A 26 40.01 0.39 36.73
C THR A 26 38.72 0.39 35.92
N HIS A 27 38.82 0.02 34.65
CA HIS A 27 37.68 -0.13 33.76
C HIS A 27 37.31 -1.61 33.60
N LEU A 28 36.03 -1.91 33.77
CA LEU A 28 35.46 -3.22 33.51
C LEU A 28 34.42 -3.09 32.41
N GLU A 29 34.40 -4.06 31.51
CA GLU A 29 33.37 -4.20 30.50
C GLU A 29 32.53 -5.43 30.83
N ILE A 30 31.25 -5.21 31.13
CA ILE A 30 30.34 -6.27 31.56
C ILE A 30 29.11 -6.21 30.67
N SER A 31 28.79 -7.32 29.99
CA SER A 31 27.55 -7.43 29.21
C SER A 31 26.32 -7.35 30.09
N GLU A 32 25.27 -6.68 29.63
CA GLU A 32 24.01 -6.62 30.37
C GLU A 32 23.30 -7.96 30.52
N SER A 33 23.56 -8.89 29.59
CA SER A 33 23.14 -10.29 29.70
C SER A 33 23.87 -11.09 30.79
N ALA A 34 24.85 -10.49 31.49
CA ALA A 34 25.55 -11.15 32.58
C ALA A 34 24.58 -11.50 33.71
N LEU A 35 24.50 -12.79 34.03
CA LEU A 35 23.60 -13.27 35.07
C LEU A 35 24.06 -12.83 36.47
N PRO A 36 23.13 -12.49 37.38
CA PRO A 36 23.45 -12.30 38.78
C PRO A 36 24.22 -13.50 39.35
N GLY A 37 25.30 -13.23 40.08
CA GLY A 37 26.26 -14.22 40.56
C GLY A 37 27.58 -14.25 39.76
N ALA A 38 27.66 -13.57 38.62
CA ALA A 38 28.91 -13.36 37.90
C ALA A 38 29.96 -12.68 38.79
N ARG A 39 31.22 -13.12 38.69
CA ARG A 39 32.34 -12.68 39.54
C ARG A 39 33.47 -12.12 38.69
N PHE A 40 33.96 -10.95 39.08
CA PHE A 40 35.04 -10.22 38.41
C PHE A 40 36.15 -9.97 39.43
N GLN A 41 37.29 -10.63 39.25
CA GLN A 41 38.43 -10.44 40.14
C GLN A 41 39.04 -9.05 39.89
N LEU A 42 39.21 -8.29 40.96
CA LEU A 42 39.86 -6.98 40.92
C LEU A 42 41.33 -7.10 41.34
N GLN A 43 42.14 -6.12 40.95
CA GLN A 43 43.48 -6.01 41.51
C GLN A 43 43.37 -5.55 42.98
N GLY A 44 44.03 -6.29 43.86
CA GLY A 44 44.15 -5.92 45.27
C GLY A 44 45.09 -4.73 45.45
N ALA A 45 44.87 -3.96 46.52
CA ALA A 45 45.85 -3.00 46.99
C ALA A 45 47.10 -3.72 47.51
N ARG A 46 48.21 -3.02 47.57
CA ARG A 46 49.46 -3.45 48.19
C ARG A 46 49.73 -2.60 49.41
N ASP A 47 50.11 -3.27 50.49
CA ASP A 47 50.61 -2.65 51.69
C ASP A 47 51.93 -3.34 52.06
N PRO A 48 53.06 -2.62 52.09
CA PRO A 48 54.35 -3.16 52.49
C PRO A 48 54.39 -3.65 53.95
N ASP A 49 53.49 -3.17 54.80
CA ASP A 49 53.45 -3.50 56.22
C ASP A 49 52.92 -4.94 56.43
N SER A 50 53.34 -5.59 57.52
CA SER A 50 53.12 -7.00 57.80
C SER A 50 52.05 -7.24 58.87
N ASP A 51 51.59 -8.49 58.99
CA ASP A 51 50.64 -8.93 60.02
C ASP A 51 49.38 -8.04 60.13
N MET A 52 49.16 -7.41 61.29
CA MET A 52 47.99 -6.59 61.58
C MET A 52 48.03 -5.24 60.86
N PHE A 53 49.20 -4.78 60.42
CA PHE A 53 49.35 -3.53 59.66
C PHE A 53 49.20 -3.74 58.15
N SER A 54 49.18 -5.00 57.70
CA SER A 54 48.73 -5.33 56.34
C SER A 54 47.22 -5.11 56.15
N ILE A 55 46.77 -5.16 54.89
CA ILE A 55 45.37 -4.92 54.49
C ILE A 55 44.42 -5.88 55.21
N GLN A 56 43.50 -5.33 56.01
CA GLN A 56 42.53 -6.12 56.76
C GLN A 56 41.16 -6.16 56.10
N LEU A 57 40.76 -5.10 55.41
CA LEU A 57 39.39 -4.96 54.93
C LEU A 57 39.33 -4.24 53.60
N TYR A 58 38.50 -4.77 52.70
CA TYR A 58 38.04 -4.03 51.53
C TYR A 58 36.58 -3.63 51.72
N LYS A 59 36.25 -2.40 51.30
CA LYS A 59 34.89 -1.87 51.27
C LYS A 59 34.58 -1.35 49.88
N LEU A 60 33.34 -1.56 49.44
CA LEU A 60 32.81 -1.00 48.21
C LEU A 60 31.78 0.08 48.54
N SER A 61 31.73 1.15 47.75
CA SER A 61 30.69 2.17 47.84
C SER A 61 29.28 1.56 47.70
N GLN A 62 28.31 2.16 48.40
CA GLN A 62 26.91 1.76 48.30
C GLN A 62 26.40 1.86 46.85
N ASN A 63 25.75 0.81 46.39
CA ASN A 63 25.16 0.72 45.05
C ASN A 63 24.15 -0.46 45.02
N ASP A 64 23.38 -0.60 43.95
CA ASP A 64 22.32 -1.63 43.87
C ASP A 64 22.74 -2.91 43.13
N HIS A 65 23.68 -2.81 42.20
CA HIS A 65 23.99 -3.89 41.25
C HIS A 65 25.18 -4.76 41.66
N PHE A 66 26.15 -4.19 42.37
CA PHE A 66 27.41 -4.82 42.71
C PHE A 66 27.62 -4.90 44.21
N ARG A 67 28.38 -5.91 44.58
CA ARG A 67 28.77 -6.17 45.95
C ARG A 67 30.17 -6.77 45.93
N LEU A 68 30.80 -6.80 47.10
CA LEU A 68 32.19 -7.20 47.23
C LEU A 68 32.31 -8.50 48.02
N GLU A 69 33.01 -9.47 47.45
CA GLU A 69 33.44 -10.69 48.10
C GLU A 69 34.97 -10.64 48.22
N VAL A 70 35.53 -10.85 49.42
CA VAL A 70 36.99 -10.85 49.62
C VAL A 70 37.44 -12.29 49.78
N LYS A 71 38.32 -12.75 48.89
CA LYS A 71 38.94 -14.07 48.99
C LYS A 71 40.27 -13.95 49.72
N ASP A 72 40.38 -14.62 50.86
CA ASP A 72 41.62 -14.71 51.61
C ASP A 72 42.48 -15.85 51.03
N ARG A 73 43.68 -15.53 50.54
CA ARG A 73 44.62 -16.51 50.00
C ARG A 73 45.78 -16.83 50.95
N GLY A 74 45.70 -16.42 52.21
CA GLY A 74 46.78 -16.63 53.16
C GLY A 74 47.99 -15.76 52.82
N GLU A 75 49.12 -16.37 52.43
CA GLU A 75 50.39 -15.68 52.16
C GLU A 75 50.31 -14.70 50.97
N ASP A 76 49.40 -14.93 50.00
CA ASP A 76 49.20 -14.06 48.83
C ASP A 76 48.30 -12.83 49.13
N GLY A 77 47.84 -12.68 50.38
CA GLY A 77 46.99 -11.58 50.82
C GLY A 77 45.50 -11.73 50.44
N LYS A 78 44.73 -10.67 50.73
CA LYS A 78 43.29 -10.60 50.48
C LYS A 78 43.01 -10.04 49.09
N ILE A 79 42.22 -10.78 48.30
CA ILE A 79 41.86 -10.38 46.93
C ILE A 79 40.39 -9.96 46.85
N PRO A 80 40.10 -8.72 46.43
CA PRO A 80 38.74 -8.27 46.20
C PRO A 80 38.16 -8.87 44.91
N VAL A 81 36.96 -9.44 45.00
CA VAL A 81 36.17 -9.96 43.88
C VAL A 81 34.84 -9.22 43.85
N LEU A 82 34.59 -8.51 42.76
CA LEU A 82 33.31 -7.86 42.52
C LEU A 82 32.31 -8.93 42.10
N TYR A 83 31.15 -8.98 42.75
CA TYR A 83 30.07 -9.89 42.35
C TYR A 83 28.84 -9.09 41.92
N LEU A 84 28.26 -9.51 40.80
CA LEU A 84 27.02 -8.94 40.28
C LEU A 84 25.85 -9.50 41.10
N HIS A 85 25.12 -8.63 41.78
CA HIS A 85 23.99 -8.98 42.64
C HIS A 85 22.64 -8.81 41.95
N LYS A 86 22.49 -7.78 41.11
CA LYS A 86 21.29 -7.49 40.32
C LYS A 86 21.68 -7.38 38.86
N ALA A 87 20.80 -7.82 37.95
CA ALA A 87 21.01 -7.70 36.51
C ALA A 87 21.32 -6.25 36.11
N LEU A 88 22.13 -6.10 35.07
CA LEU A 88 22.41 -4.81 34.44
C LEU A 88 21.40 -4.60 33.30
N ASP A 89 21.20 -3.35 32.96
CA ASP A 89 20.31 -2.88 31.90
C ASP A 89 20.97 -1.60 31.39
N LYS A 90 21.46 -1.64 30.16
CA LYS A 90 22.27 -0.57 29.58
C LYS A 90 21.40 0.63 29.23
N GLU A 91 20.17 0.39 28.81
CA GLU A 91 19.17 1.39 28.45
C GLU A 91 18.77 2.19 29.70
N ALA A 92 18.75 1.55 30.88
CA ALA A 92 18.61 2.21 32.16
C ALA A 92 19.90 2.93 32.61
N ALA A 93 21.07 2.28 32.52
CA ALA A 93 22.34 2.84 32.96
C ALA A 93 23.56 2.29 32.20
N ARG A 94 24.10 3.11 31.29
CA ARG A 94 25.27 2.77 30.46
C ARG A 94 26.58 2.52 31.22
N SER A 95 26.71 3.07 32.43
CA SER A 95 27.90 2.86 33.26
C SER A 95 27.63 3.02 34.75
N HIS A 96 28.40 2.32 35.57
CA HIS A 96 28.39 2.45 37.03
C HIS A 96 29.76 2.89 37.52
N ARG A 97 29.79 3.90 38.39
CA ARG A 97 31.00 4.38 39.07
C ARG A 97 30.98 3.93 40.52
N LEU A 98 31.95 3.11 40.90
CA LEU A 98 32.08 2.57 42.25
C LEU A 98 33.42 3.00 42.84
N LEU A 99 33.52 3.02 44.16
CA LEU A 99 34.76 3.30 44.89
C LEU A 99 35.14 2.09 45.73
N LEU A 100 36.31 1.52 45.46
CA LEU A 100 36.91 0.46 46.27
C LEU A 100 37.86 1.10 47.28
N THR A 101 37.71 0.75 48.55
CA THR A 101 38.57 1.23 49.65
C THR A 101 39.25 0.04 50.32
N ALA A 102 40.58 0.05 50.39
CA ALA A 102 41.36 -0.88 51.19
C ALA A 102 41.73 -0.21 52.52
N VAL A 103 41.64 -0.93 53.63
CA VAL A 103 41.90 -0.43 54.99
C VAL A 103 42.84 -1.39 55.71
N ASP A 104 43.91 -0.87 56.29
CA ASP A 104 44.84 -1.61 57.16
C ASP A 104 44.21 -1.92 58.54
N GLY A 105 44.93 -2.65 59.39
CA GLY A 105 44.51 -2.91 60.78
C GLY A 105 45.14 -1.99 61.82
N GLY A 106 45.76 -0.89 61.38
CA GLY A 106 46.46 0.05 62.25
C GLY A 106 45.56 0.86 63.18
N LYS A 107 46.16 1.53 64.15
CA LYS A 107 45.50 2.51 65.05
C LYS A 107 46.38 3.76 65.18
N PRO A 108 46.13 4.84 64.41
CA PRO A 108 45.02 5.03 63.47
C PRO A 108 45.12 4.14 62.23
N ALA A 109 43.97 3.76 61.67
CA ALA A 109 43.91 2.98 60.44
C ALA A 109 44.16 3.88 59.22
N ARG A 110 44.91 3.38 58.24
CA ARG A 110 45.19 4.05 56.97
C ARG A 110 44.48 3.33 55.84
N SER A 111 44.17 4.07 54.78
CA SER A 111 43.34 3.56 53.69
C SER A 111 43.79 4.07 52.33
N GLY A 112 43.65 3.21 51.32
CA GLY A 112 43.78 3.57 49.90
C GLY A 112 42.45 3.40 49.17
N THR A 113 42.26 4.16 48.10
CA THR A 113 41.05 4.10 47.28
C THR A 113 41.36 3.95 45.80
N MET A 114 40.50 3.23 45.08
CA MET A 114 40.53 3.10 43.62
C MET A 114 39.12 3.21 43.06
N GLY A 115 38.94 3.99 41.99
CA GLY A 115 37.70 4.08 41.24
C GLY A 115 37.49 2.83 40.37
N ILE A 116 36.27 2.34 40.28
CA ILE A 116 35.89 1.27 39.35
C ILE A 116 34.81 1.83 38.44
N ILE A 117 35.11 1.85 37.15
CA ILE A 117 34.17 2.25 36.11
C ILE A 117 33.73 0.99 35.40
N VAL A 118 32.49 0.58 35.64
CA VAL A 118 31.87 -0.51 34.90
C VAL A 118 31.14 0.07 33.71
N ASN A 119 31.61 -0.23 32.51
CA ASN A 119 30.93 0.05 31.26
C ASN A 119 30.03 -1.15 30.91
N VAL A 120 28.75 -0.89 30.68
CA VAL A 120 27.79 -1.94 30.32
C VAL A 120 27.87 -2.17 28.81
N LEU A 121 28.16 -3.39 28.40
CA LEU A 121 28.18 -3.79 26.99
C LEU A 121 26.78 -4.18 26.54
N ASP A 122 26.42 -3.69 25.35
CA ASP A 122 25.14 -3.88 24.67
C ASP A 122 24.85 -5.34 24.34
N VAL A 123 23.59 -5.72 24.42
CA VAL A 123 23.03 -6.96 23.89
C VAL A 123 21.73 -6.63 23.19
N ASN A 124 21.46 -7.26 22.04
CA ASN A 124 20.22 -7.08 21.29
C ASN A 124 19.02 -7.70 22.04
N ASP A 125 18.46 -6.99 23.00
CA ASP A 125 17.36 -7.46 23.85
C ASP A 125 16.08 -6.59 23.76
N ASN A 126 16.16 -5.46 23.04
CA ASN A 126 15.01 -4.69 22.62
C ASN A 126 14.67 -5.01 21.17
N MET A 127 13.36 -5.05 20.86
CA MET A 127 12.89 -5.23 19.50
C MET A 127 12.43 -3.88 18.92
N PRO A 128 12.51 -3.67 17.60
CA PRO A 128 12.06 -2.42 17.01
C PRO A 128 10.57 -2.18 17.29
N VAL A 129 10.19 -0.99 17.76
CA VAL A 129 8.79 -0.66 18.06
C VAL A 129 8.28 0.42 17.12
N PHE A 130 7.21 0.14 16.38
CA PHE A 130 6.54 1.14 15.56
C PHE A 130 5.94 2.26 16.41
N VAL A 131 6.19 3.51 15.99
CA VAL A 131 5.78 4.72 16.75
C VAL A 131 4.25 4.91 16.79
N ARG A 132 3.52 4.40 15.79
CA ARG A 132 2.05 4.54 15.69
C ARG A 132 1.35 3.19 15.83
N ASP A 133 0.19 3.22 16.46
CA ASP A 133 -0.69 2.05 16.61
C ASP A 133 -1.37 1.61 15.31
N SER A 134 -1.52 2.52 14.35
CA SER A 134 -2.12 2.22 13.04
C SER A 134 -1.58 3.15 11.96
N TYR A 135 -1.38 2.60 10.76
CA TYR A 135 -0.99 3.35 9.58
C TYR A 135 -2.07 3.23 8.52
N THR A 136 -2.68 4.36 8.16
CA THR A 136 -3.68 4.45 7.09
C THR A 136 -3.25 5.52 6.11
N ALA A 137 -3.42 5.24 4.82
CA ALA A 137 -3.07 6.15 3.75
C ALA A 137 -4.12 6.12 2.64
N VAL A 138 -4.22 7.23 1.92
CA VAL A 138 -5.10 7.39 0.78
C VAL A 138 -4.23 7.61 -0.44
N LEU A 139 -4.45 6.81 -1.49
CA LEU A 139 -3.70 6.89 -2.74
C LEU A 139 -4.69 7.09 -3.89
N LYS A 140 -4.43 8.03 -4.80
CA LYS A 140 -5.22 8.12 -6.03
C LYS A 140 -4.79 7.01 -6.96
N GLU A 141 -5.72 6.36 -7.64
CA GLU A 141 -5.32 5.50 -8.75
C GLU A 141 -4.57 6.27 -9.84
N ASN A 142 -3.93 5.57 -10.76
CA ASN A 142 -3.08 6.17 -11.79
C ASN A 142 -1.93 7.05 -11.24
N SER A 143 -1.64 7.00 -9.93
CA SER A 143 -0.49 7.68 -9.35
C SER A 143 0.81 7.15 -9.99
N PRO A 144 1.75 8.04 -10.36
CA PRO A 144 2.95 7.63 -11.06
C PRO A 144 3.83 6.74 -10.18
N VAL A 145 4.54 5.82 -10.81
CA VAL A 145 5.57 4.99 -10.15
C VAL A 145 6.60 5.91 -9.48
N GLY A 146 6.95 5.59 -8.24
CA GLY A 146 7.82 6.39 -7.37
C GLY A 146 7.06 7.35 -6.45
N THR A 147 5.72 7.43 -6.52
CA THR A 147 4.94 8.24 -5.57
C THR A 147 5.04 7.66 -4.16
N THR A 148 5.46 8.49 -3.20
CA THR A 148 5.47 8.13 -1.78
C THR A 148 4.05 8.16 -1.22
N ILE A 149 3.63 7.05 -0.62
CA ILE A 149 2.28 6.84 -0.07
C ILE A 149 2.25 7.26 1.39
N ILE A 150 3.14 6.67 2.19
CA ILE A 150 3.27 6.90 3.62
C ILE A 150 4.66 6.46 4.08
N GLN A 151 5.18 7.10 5.13
CA GLN A 151 6.40 6.67 5.80
C GLN A 151 6.03 6.03 7.14
N VAL A 152 6.48 4.79 7.35
CA VAL A 152 6.43 4.14 8.65
C VAL A 152 7.69 4.47 9.45
N ASN A 153 7.57 4.48 10.77
CA ASN A 153 8.71 4.70 11.64
C ASN A 153 8.67 3.72 12.82
N ALA A 154 9.79 3.06 13.07
CA ALA A 154 10.04 2.21 14.22
C ALA A 154 11.36 2.62 14.88
N THR A 155 11.39 2.49 16.20
CA THR A 155 12.54 2.85 17.03
C THR A 155 12.97 1.64 17.84
N ASP A 156 14.27 1.44 17.92
CA ASP A 156 14.91 0.46 18.79
C ASP A 156 15.75 1.19 19.84
N LEU A 157 15.83 0.63 21.05
CA LEU A 157 16.52 1.26 22.18
C LEU A 157 17.98 0.84 22.29
N ASP A 158 18.38 -0.25 21.63
CA ASP A 158 19.73 -0.79 21.68
C ASP A 158 20.75 0.13 20.95
N ASP A 159 22.04 0.01 21.25
CA ASP A 159 23.06 0.86 20.61
C ASP A 159 23.61 0.25 19.29
N GLY A 160 23.96 1.12 18.35
CA GLY A 160 24.69 0.72 17.14
C GLY A 160 23.84 -0.14 16.20
N LEU A 161 24.37 -1.30 15.77
CA LEU A 161 23.66 -2.19 14.83
C LEU A 161 22.44 -2.85 15.46
N ASN A 162 22.46 -3.11 16.77
CA ASN A 162 21.32 -3.65 17.50
C ASN A 162 20.16 -2.64 17.53
N GLY A 163 20.46 -1.34 17.53
CA GLY A 163 19.46 -0.28 17.40
C GLY A 163 19.08 0.13 15.98
N GLU A 164 19.80 -0.36 14.95
CA GLU A 164 19.64 0.13 13.58
C GLU A 164 18.51 -0.62 12.86
N VAL A 165 17.37 0.05 12.73
CA VAL A 165 16.16 -0.52 12.13
C VAL A 165 16.22 -0.52 10.60
N VAL A 166 15.83 -1.65 10.01
CA VAL A 166 15.54 -1.81 8.58
C VAL A 166 14.12 -2.27 8.34
N TYR A 167 13.54 -1.76 7.25
CA TYR A 167 12.15 -2.04 6.87
C TYR A 167 12.08 -3.03 5.71
N SER A 168 11.09 -3.91 5.74
CA SER A 168 10.81 -4.86 4.66
C SER A 168 9.33 -5.25 4.65
N PHE A 169 8.89 -5.95 3.61
CA PHE A 169 7.56 -6.56 3.63
C PHE A 169 7.54 -7.77 4.57
N GLY A 170 6.49 -7.86 5.38
CA GLY A 170 6.18 -9.03 6.19
C GLY A 170 5.97 -10.28 5.34
N ASN A 171 5.97 -11.43 6.02
CA ASN A 171 5.95 -12.73 5.35
C ASN A 171 4.63 -13.02 4.60
N ASN A 172 3.54 -12.37 5.01
CA ASN A 172 2.20 -12.56 4.41
C ASN A 172 1.98 -11.77 3.11
N VAL A 173 2.91 -10.86 2.75
CA VAL A 173 2.76 -10.02 1.56
C VAL A 173 3.08 -10.83 0.30
N ASN A 174 2.03 -11.13 -0.47
CA ASN A 174 2.13 -11.93 -1.68
C ASN A 174 2.93 -11.25 -2.81
N HIS A 175 3.33 -12.04 -3.81
CA HIS A 175 4.13 -11.55 -4.94
C HIS A 175 3.42 -10.50 -5.81
N LYS A 176 2.08 -10.48 -5.85
CA LYS A 176 1.35 -9.44 -6.60
C LYS A 176 1.52 -8.07 -5.94
N LEU A 177 1.39 -8.00 -4.62
CA LEU A 177 1.58 -6.77 -3.85
C LEU A 177 3.01 -6.24 -3.94
N ARG A 178 4.02 -7.13 -3.93
CA ARG A 178 5.43 -6.77 -4.12
C ARG A 178 5.76 -6.20 -5.51
N LYS A 179 4.86 -6.35 -6.49
CA LYS A 179 4.97 -5.68 -7.81
C LYS A 179 4.30 -4.30 -7.83
N LEU A 180 3.34 -4.07 -6.95
CA LEU A 180 2.56 -2.83 -6.89
C LEU A 180 3.18 -1.81 -5.94
N PHE A 181 3.79 -2.29 -4.86
CA PHE A 181 4.36 -1.46 -3.80
C PHE A 181 5.80 -1.86 -3.50
N GLU A 182 6.55 -0.91 -2.97
CA GLU A 182 7.91 -1.09 -2.48
C GLU A 182 8.06 -0.35 -1.16
N VAL A 183 8.91 -0.87 -0.28
CA VAL A 183 9.28 -0.21 0.98
C VAL A 183 10.78 0.06 0.95
N ASP A 184 11.17 1.30 1.18
CA ASP A 184 12.56 1.68 1.35
C ASP A 184 13.07 1.13 2.69
N ALA A 185 14.16 0.36 2.61
CA ALA A 185 14.68 -0.36 3.76
C ALA A 185 15.26 0.54 4.85
N ASN A 186 15.66 1.78 4.53
CA ASN A 186 16.32 2.68 5.48
C ASN A 186 15.37 3.78 5.97
N THR A 187 14.50 4.30 5.10
CA THR A 187 13.60 5.41 5.45
C THR A 187 12.23 4.94 5.93
N GLY A 188 11.83 3.70 5.61
CA GLY A 188 10.48 3.20 5.88
C GLY A 188 9.41 3.83 4.98
N GLU A 189 9.81 4.50 3.89
CA GLU A 189 8.87 5.04 2.91
C GLU A 189 8.27 3.91 2.06
N ILE A 190 6.94 3.87 1.99
CA ILE A 190 6.21 2.98 1.09
C ILE A 190 5.89 3.76 -0.18
N ILE A 191 6.34 3.24 -1.32
CA ILE A 191 6.21 3.88 -2.63
C ILE A 191 5.44 3.01 -3.61
N VAL A 192 4.83 3.66 -4.60
CA VAL A 192 4.18 2.99 -5.74
C VAL A 192 5.24 2.43 -6.68
N LYS A 193 5.18 1.14 -6.98
CA LYS A 193 6.08 0.44 -7.91
C LYS A 193 5.39 0.02 -9.21
N GLY A 194 4.08 -0.23 -9.16
CA GLY A 194 3.28 -0.69 -10.30
C GLY A 194 2.06 0.19 -10.55
N LEU A 195 1.28 -0.15 -11.57
CA LEU A 195 0.03 0.52 -11.89
C LEU A 195 -1.03 0.15 -10.85
N ILE A 196 -1.69 1.17 -10.29
CA ILE A 196 -2.77 1.04 -9.32
C ILE A 196 -4.06 1.44 -10.04
N ASP A 197 -5.05 0.57 -9.94
CA ASP A 197 -6.33 0.60 -10.66
C ASP A 197 -7.42 0.30 -9.61
N PHE A 198 -8.35 1.25 -9.44
CA PHE A 198 -9.42 1.19 -8.46
C PHE A 198 -10.42 0.08 -8.79
N GLU A 199 -10.80 -0.05 -10.06
CA GLU A 199 -11.74 -1.05 -10.58
C GLU A 199 -11.22 -2.47 -10.34
N ALA A 200 -9.90 -2.65 -10.36
CA ALA A 200 -9.26 -3.90 -10.00
C ALA A 200 -9.28 -4.17 -8.47
N LYS A 201 -8.90 -3.17 -7.65
CA LYS A 201 -8.93 -3.28 -6.19
C LYS A 201 -8.87 -1.91 -5.49
N ASP A 202 -9.90 -1.60 -4.71
CA ASP A 202 -10.07 -0.34 -3.98
C ASP A 202 -9.29 -0.23 -2.65
N ARG A 203 -8.80 -1.35 -2.10
CA ARG A 203 -8.14 -1.38 -0.79
C ARG A 203 -7.03 -2.41 -0.70
N TYR A 204 -5.88 -1.97 -0.19
CA TYR A 204 -4.73 -2.83 0.10
C TYR A 204 -4.39 -2.83 1.59
N GLU A 205 -3.91 -3.96 2.06
CA GLU A 205 -3.39 -4.15 3.40
C GLU A 205 -2.00 -4.77 3.26
N LEU A 206 -1.00 -4.06 3.77
CA LEU A 206 0.41 -4.42 3.66
C LEU A 206 0.98 -4.61 5.06
N ASP A 207 1.45 -5.81 5.37
CA ASP A 207 2.23 -6.03 6.59
C ASP A 207 3.66 -5.55 6.35
N ILE A 208 4.08 -4.55 7.13
CA ILE A 208 5.43 -4.00 7.10
C ILE A 208 6.18 -4.51 8.32
N LYS A 209 7.38 -5.00 8.08
CA LYS A 209 8.27 -5.56 9.08
C LYS A 209 9.41 -4.58 9.36
N ALA A 210 9.63 -4.27 10.63
CA ALA A 210 10.83 -3.61 11.12
C ALA A 210 11.72 -4.67 11.78
N SER A 211 13.00 -4.68 11.43
CA SER A 211 14.01 -5.60 11.98
C SER A 211 15.25 -4.79 12.34
N ASP A 212 15.89 -5.09 13.45
CA ASP A 212 17.22 -4.55 13.74
C ASP A 212 18.31 -5.24 12.87
N LYS A 213 19.56 -4.79 13.00
CA LYS A 213 20.75 -5.40 12.39
C LYS A 213 21.62 -6.15 13.40
N GLY A 214 21.04 -6.58 14.51
CA GLY A 214 21.72 -7.41 15.51
C GLY A 214 22.18 -8.74 14.94
N LEU A 215 23.10 -9.42 15.65
CA LEU A 215 23.61 -10.72 15.22
C LEU A 215 22.49 -11.78 15.14
N VAL A 216 21.55 -11.70 16.09
CA VAL A 216 20.28 -12.41 16.06
C VAL A 216 19.19 -11.35 16.00
N PRO A 217 18.67 -11.04 14.79
CA PRO A 217 17.76 -9.93 14.64
C PRO A 217 16.43 -10.16 15.36
N LEU A 218 15.92 -9.12 16.00
CA LEU A 218 14.57 -9.05 16.52
C LEU A 218 13.70 -8.27 15.54
N GLU A 219 12.46 -8.73 15.36
CA GLU A 219 11.55 -8.20 14.35
C GLU A 219 10.15 -7.96 14.90
N THR A 220 9.51 -6.91 14.38
CA THR A 220 8.09 -6.62 14.63
C THR A 220 7.37 -6.32 13.32
N GLU A 221 6.08 -6.66 13.26
CA GLU A 221 5.25 -6.44 12.09
C GLU A 221 4.07 -5.49 12.40
N LYS A 222 3.70 -4.67 11.43
CA LYS A 222 2.56 -3.75 11.52
C LYS A 222 1.83 -3.62 10.19
N SER A 223 0.51 -3.73 10.22
CA SER A 223 -0.33 -3.60 9.03
C SER A 223 -0.56 -2.14 8.66
N VAL A 224 -0.37 -1.83 7.38
CA VAL A 224 -0.63 -0.53 6.75
C VAL A 224 -1.80 -0.69 5.79
N VAL A 225 -2.84 0.11 5.99
CA VAL A 225 -4.03 0.08 5.13
C VAL A 225 -3.98 1.23 4.15
N ILE A 226 -4.06 0.91 2.86
CA ILE A 226 -4.06 1.88 1.76
C ILE A 226 -5.44 1.81 1.08
N THR A 227 -6.16 2.92 1.07
CA THR A 227 -7.44 3.06 0.36
C THR A 227 -7.21 3.82 -0.94
N ILE A 228 -7.69 3.25 -2.05
CA ILE A 228 -7.56 3.85 -3.37
C ILE A 228 -8.74 4.80 -3.60
N VAL A 229 -8.45 5.96 -4.20
CA VAL A 229 -9.44 6.94 -4.64
C VAL A 229 -9.66 6.77 -6.12
N ASP A 230 -10.90 6.44 -6.46
CA ASP A 230 -11.49 6.42 -7.79
C ASP A 230 -11.32 7.78 -8.50
N LEU A 231 -10.80 7.73 -9.72
CA LEU A 231 -10.71 8.79 -10.69
C LEU A 231 -11.58 8.43 -11.91
N ASN A 232 -12.18 9.44 -12.52
CA ASN A 232 -13.02 9.23 -13.70
C ASN A 232 -12.15 8.94 -14.94
N ASP A 233 -11.75 7.69 -15.12
CA ASP A 233 -10.86 7.25 -16.19
C ASP A 233 -11.48 6.19 -17.11
N ASN A 234 -12.66 5.65 -16.79
CA ASN A 234 -13.45 4.84 -17.71
C ASN A 234 -14.56 5.69 -18.34
N SER A 235 -14.64 5.63 -19.68
CA SER A 235 -15.77 6.23 -20.39
C SER A 235 -16.96 5.25 -20.43
N PRO A 236 -18.21 5.73 -20.42
CA PRO A 236 -19.38 4.85 -20.55
C PRO A 236 -19.29 3.97 -21.81
N GLU A 237 -19.58 2.69 -21.70
CA GLU A 237 -19.68 1.74 -22.81
C GLU A 237 -21.15 1.50 -23.19
N ILE A 238 -21.48 1.72 -24.47
CA ILE A 238 -22.84 1.55 -24.99
C ILE A 238 -22.92 0.22 -25.75
N GLU A 239 -23.73 -0.72 -25.24
CA GLU A 239 -24.01 -1.99 -25.87
C GLU A 239 -25.45 -2.06 -26.40
N VAL A 240 -25.59 -2.41 -27.69
CA VAL A 240 -26.92 -2.67 -28.30
C VAL A 240 -27.25 -4.15 -28.13
N THR A 241 -28.02 -4.47 -27.09
CA THR A 241 -28.34 -5.85 -26.69
C THR A 241 -29.38 -6.54 -27.59
N SER A 242 -30.28 -5.76 -28.20
CA SER A 242 -31.21 -6.28 -29.21
C SER A 242 -31.55 -5.17 -30.20
N PHE A 243 -31.72 -5.52 -31.47
CA PHE A 243 -31.94 -4.56 -32.54
C PHE A 243 -32.82 -5.13 -33.67
N SER A 244 -33.87 -4.40 -34.02
CA SER A 244 -34.70 -4.67 -35.20
C SER A 244 -34.23 -3.80 -36.37
N SER A 245 -33.69 -4.43 -37.41
CA SER A 245 -33.08 -3.73 -38.54
C SER A 245 -34.08 -3.04 -39.48
N ALA A 246 -35.32 -3.54 -39.55
CA ALA A 246 -36.37 -3.02 -40.40
C ALA A 246 -37.61 -2.68 -39.56
N ILE A 247 -38.04 -1.42 -39.62
CA ILE A 247 -39.21 -0.90 -38.92
C ILE A 247 -40.25 -0.46 -39.96
N PRO A 248 -41.48 -0.99 -39.95
CA PRO A 248 -42.55 -0.54 -40.84
C PRO A 248 -42.82 0.95 -40.69
N GLU A 249 -43.09 1.65 -41.79
CA GLU A 249 -43.39 3.09 -41.73
C GLU A 249 -44.71 3.40 -41.00
N ASP A 250 -45.65 2.45 -41.01
CA ASP A 250 -46.89 2.53 -40.24
C ASP A 250 -46.72 2.21 -38.73
N ALA A 251 -45.47 2.01 -38.27
CA ALA A 251 -45.17 1.78 -36.87
C ALA A 251 -45.62 2.96 -36.00
N LYS A 252 -46.38 2.65 -34.94
CA LYS A 252 -46.88 3.66 -34.01
C LYS A 252 -45.75 4.24 -33.16
N SER A 253 -45.90 5.50 -32.76
CA SER A 253 -45.02 6.11 -31.77
C SER A 253 -45.01 5.28 -30.48
N GLY A 254 -43.82 5.05 -29.91
CA GLY A 254 -43.61 4.13 -28.79
C GLY A 254 -43.28 2.69 -29.18
N THR A 255 -43.26 2.33 -30.47
CA THR A 255 -42.76 1.03 -30.92
C THR A 255 -41.27 0.88 -30.60
N THR A 256 -40.87 -0.22 -29.96
CA THR A 256 -39.47 -0.49 -29.60
C THR A 256 -38.67 -0.94 -30.81
N VAL A 257 -37.54 -0.27 -31.05
CA VAL A 257 -36.59 -0.54 -32.13
C VAL A 257 -35.37 -1.33 -31.64
N ALA A 258 -34.85 -0.94 -30.47
CA ALA A 258 -33.65 -1.54 -29.90
C ALA A 258 -33.67 -1.49 -28.38
N LEU A 259 -32.91 -2.39 -27.75
CA LEU A 259 -32.62 -2.37 -26.31
C LEU A 259 -31.13 -2.08 -26.14
N ILE A 260 -30.82 -1.09 -25.32
CA ILE A 260 -29.47 -0.56 -25.12
C ILE A 260 -29.12 -0.70 -23.64
N SER A 261 -27.92 -1.19 -23.37
CA SER A 261 -27.31 -1.18 -22.05
C SER A 261 -26.16 -0.19 -22.08
N VAL A 262 -26.02 0.62 -21.03
CA VAL A 262 -24.87 1.52 -20.89
C VAL A 262 -24.17 1.19 -19.58
N ASN A 263 -22.91 0.80 -19.63
CA ASN A 263 -22.15 0.46 -18.45
C ASN A 263 -20.98 1.41 -18.29
N ASP A 264 -20.67 1.79 -17.06
CA ASP A 264 -19.50 2.58 -16.72
C ASP A 264 -18.85 1.89 -15.53
N ASN A 265 -17.55 1.60 -15.64
CA ASN A 265 -16.85 0.79 -14.66
C ASN A 265 -16.45 1.61 -13.43
N ASP A 266 -16.42 2.93 -13.54
CA ASP A 266 -16.09 3.82 -12.43
C ASP A 266 -17.18 3.75 -11.34
N SER A 267 -16.85 4.19 -10.13
CA SER A 267 -17.77 4.16 -8.98
C SER A 267 -18.39 5.53 -8.65
N GLY A 268 -19.40 5.51 -7.78
CA GLY A 268 -19.96 6.73 -7.21
C GLY A 268 -20.64 7.68 -8.22
N VAL A 269 -20.05 8.85 -8.43
CA VAL A 269 -20.53 9.86 -9.41
C VAL A 269 -19.89 9.69 -10.77
N ASN A 270 -18.70 9.09 -10.82
CA ASN A 270 -17.94 8.83 -12.03
C ASN A 270 -18.73 7.82 -12.88
N GLY A 271 -19.12 6.67 -12.34
CA GLY A 271 -19.96 5.70 -13.08
C GLY A 271 -21.44 6.05 -13.32
N LYS A 272 -21.88 7.30 -13.06
CA LYS A 272 -23.29 7.70 -13.28
C LYS A 272 -23.48 8.33 -14.64
N VAL A 273 -24.18 7.63 -15.51
CA VAL A 273 -24.33 8.03 -16.91
C VAL A 273 -25.64 8.76 -17.20
N ILE A 274 -25.59 9.72 -18.12
CA ILE A 274 -26.72 10.38 -18.78
C ILE A 274 -26.65 10.07 -20.27
N CYS A 275 -27.77 9.65 -20.86
CA CYS A 275 -27.86 9.40 -22.30
C CYS A 275 -28.65 10.49 -23.01
N TYR A 276 -28.23 10.80 -24.23
CA TYR A 276 -28.86 11.73 -25.15
C TYR A 276 -29.00 11.09 -26.53
N ILE A 277 -30.11 11.39 -27.22
CA ILE A 277 -30.42 10.82 -28.52
C ILE A 277 -31.14 11.81 -29.44
N ILE A 278 -30.86 11.71 -30.74
CA ILE A 278 -31.60 12.36 -31.83
C ILE A 278 -31.63 11.39 -33.04
N PRO A 279 -32.72 11.27 -33.82
CA PRO A 279 -34.05 11.91 -33.69
C PRO A 279 -35.12 11.06 -32.98
N PHE A 280 -34.76 9.90 -32.45
CA PHE A 280 -35.68 8.97 -31.77
C PHE A 280 -35.81 9.29 -30.28
N LYS A 281 -36.68 8.56 -29.57
CA LYS A 281 -36.86 8.68 -28.13
C LYS A 281 -36.17 7.55 -27.40
N LEU A 282 -35.51 7.88 -26.30
CA LEU A 282 -34.95 6.91 -25.36
C LEU A 282 -35.82 6.87 -24.11
N ASP A 283 -36.34 5.70 -23.76
CA ASP A 283 -37.07 5.48 -22.51
C ASP A 283 -36.25 4.61 -21.56
N THR A 284 -36.32 4.90 -20.26
CA THR A 284 -35.53 4.19 -19.25
C THR A 284 -36.39 3.12 -18.59
N ASN A 285 -35.97 1.85 -18.72
CA ASN A 285 -36.71 0.73 -18.14
C ASN A 285 -36.23 0.44 -16.70
N TYR A 286 -34.92 0.39 -16.52
CA TYR A 286 -34.23 0.08 -15.27
C TYR A 286 -32.83 0.71 -15.31
N LYS A 287 -32.16 0.89 -14.15
CA LYS A 287 -30.83 1.55 -14.05
C LYS A 287 -29.91 1.19 -15.22
N ASN A 288 -29.57 2.19 -16.03
CA ASN A 288 -28.72 2.14 -17.22
C ASN A 288 -29.14 1.19 -18.36
N TYR A 289 -30.38 0.70 -18.34
CA TYR A 289 -31.02 0.00 -19.46
C TYR A 289 -32.08 0.88 -20.10
N TYR A 290 -32.00 0.98 -21.43
CA TYR A 290 -32.80 1.88 -22.22
C TYR A 290 -33.50 1.17 -23.38
N SER A 291 -34.71 1.63 -23.69
CA SER A 291 -35.46 1.23 -24.88
C SER A 291 -35.42 2.36 -25.90
N LEU A 292 -34.94 2.07 -27.11
CA LEU A 292 -35.03 2.97 -28.25
C LEU A 292 -36.42 2.86 -28.85
N LEU A 293 -37.17 3.95 -28.86
CA LEU A 293 -38.56 3.99 -29.31
C LEU A 293 -38.74 4.95 -30.50
N VAL A 294 -39.65 4.60 -31.40
CA VAL A 294 -40.12 5.49 -32.47
C VAL A 294 -40.79 6.73 -31.88
N ASP A 295 -40.35 7.93 -32.29
CA ASP A 295 -40.78 9.23 -31.75
C ASP A 295 -41.51 10.11 -32.78
N GLY A 296 -42.44 9.51 -33.52
CA GLY A 296 -43.24 10.22 -34.52
C GLY A 296 -43.72 9.30 -35.63
N PRO A 297 -44.44 9.82 -36.63
CA PRO A 297 -44.72 9.08 -37.84
C PRO A 297 -43.42 8.84 -38.62
N LEU A 298 -43.28 7.64 -39.16
CA LEU A 298 -42.24 7.32 -40.13
C LEU A 298 -42.85 7.37 -41.52
N ASP A 299 -42.07 7.79 -42.50
CA ASP A 299 -42.46 7.88 -43.91
C ASP A 299 -41.22 7.51 -44.72
N ARG A 300 -41.29 6.38 -45.40
CA ARG A 300 -40.17 5.81 -46.13
C ARG A 300 -39.89 6.59 -47.42
N GLU A 301 -40.92 7.10 -48.08
CA GLU A 301 -40.80 7.96 -49.27
C GLU A 301 -40.04 9.25 -48.94
N SER A 302 -40.20 9.76 -47.72
CA SER A 302 -39.43 10.89 -47.20
C SER A 302 -38.01 10.48 -46.77
N ILE A 303 -37.88 9.55 -45.82
CA ILE A 303 -36.59 9.12 -45.26
C ILE A 303 -36.63 7.60 -45.03
N SER A 304 -35.93 6.87 -45.90
CA SER A 304 -35.85 5.40 -45.82
C SER A 304 -34.85 4.87 -44.80
N ASN A 305 -33.85 5.67 -44.41
CA ASN A 305 -32.73 5.24 -43.56
C ASN A 305 -32.42 6.28 -42.48
N TYR A 306 -32.33 5.84 -41.22
CA TYR A 306 -31.93 6.69 -40.09
C TYR A 306 -30.63 6.18 -39.47
N ASN A 307 -29.68 7.09 -39.23
CA ASN A 307 -28.49 6.81 -38.43
C ASN A 307 -28.67 7.46 -37.06
N VAL A 308 -29.27 6.71 -36.14
CA VAL A 308 -29.60 7.23 -34.81
C VAL A 308 -28.34 7.25 -33.97
N THR A 309 -27.95 8.43 -33.51
CA THR A 309 -26.74 8.61 -32.72
C THR A 309 -27.11 8.69 -31.25
N ILE A 310 -26.58 7.75 -30.46
CA ILE A 310 -26.75 7.69 -29.01
C ILE A 310 -25.44 8.19 -28.39
N VAL A 311 -25.53 9.20 -27.54
CA VAL A 311 -24.40 9.73 -26.78
C VAL A 311 -24.62 9.42 -25.32
N ALA A 312 -23.65 8.77 -24.68
CA ALA A 312 -23.63 8.53 -23.24
C ALA A 312 -22.51 9.36 -22.62
N THR A 313 -22.82 10.12 -21.58
CA THR A 313 -21.88 10.98 -20.86
C THR A 313 -21.97 10.69 -19.37
N ASP A 314 -20.84 10.44 -18.74
CA ASP A 314 -20.77 10.23 -17.30
C ASP A 314 -21.00 11.54 -16.51
N LYS A 315 -20.96 11.46 -15.18
CA LYS A 315 -21.06 12.62 -14.28
C LYS A 315 -19.75 12.91 -13.54
N GLY A 316 -18.65 12.38 -14.07
CA GLY A 316 -17.32 12.64 -13.56
C GLY A 316 -16.85 14.07 -13.82
N ASN A 317 -15.66 14.38 -13.30
CA ASN A 317 -14.99 15.66 -13.56
C ASN A 317 -13.50 15.42 -13.84
N PRO A 318 -13.04 15.58 -15.10
CA PRO A 318 -13.82 15.95 -16.29
C PRO A 318 -14.78 14.84 -16.71
N PRO A 319 -15.93 15.16 -17.35
CA PRO A 319 -16.84 14.13 -17.82
C PRO A 319 -16.29 13.43 -19.08
N LEU A 320 -16.43 12.11 -19.16
CA LEU A 320 -16.13 11.31 -20.35
C LEU A 320 -17.42 10.94 -21.07
N SER A 321 -17.30 10.67 -22.37
CA SER A 321 -18.46 10.37 -23.21
C SER A 321 -18.12 9.37 -24.30
N SER A 322 -19.11 8.57 -24.67
CA SER A 322 -19.04 7.65 -25.80
C SER A 322 -20.23 7.86 -26.73
N THR A 323 -20.10 7.35 -27.95
CA THR A 323 -21.12 7.49 -28.98
C THR A 323 -21.30 6.18 -29.74
N SER A 324 -22.55 5.78 -29.95
CA SER A 324 -22.92 4.60 -30.74
C SER A 324 -23.96 4.99 -31.79
N VAL A 325 -23.86 4.42 -32.99
CA VAL A 325 -24.76 4.71 -34.11
C VAL A 325 -25.56 3.45 -34.44
N VAL A 326 -26.89 3.57 -34.39
CA VAL A 326 -27.84 2.51 -34.71
C VAL A 326 -28.47 2.77 -36.08
N PRO A 327 -28.15 2.00 -37.12
CA PRO A 327 -28.66 2.20 -38.47
C PRO A 327 -30.03 1.54 -38.65
N ILE A 328 -31.11 2.32 -38.66
CA ILE A 328 -32.49 1.82 -38.83
C ILE A 328 -32.91 1.93 -40.30
N GLN A 329 -33.47 0.86 -40.85
CA GLN A 329 -34.14 0.88 -42.14
C GLN A 329 -35.65 0.99 -41.93
N VAL A 330 -36.31 1.90 -42.65
CA VAL A 330 -37.77 1.96 -42.71
C VAL A 330 -38.24 1.01 -43.81
N SER A 331 -39.09 0.04 -43.47
CA SER A 331 -39.67 -0.88 -44.43
C SER A 331 -40.98 -0.37 -45.01
N ASP A 332 -41.13 -0.56 -46.32
CA ASP A 332 -42.26 -0.13 -47.15
C ASP A 332 -43.58 -0.79 -46.74
N VAL A 333 -44.63 0.01 -46.67
CA VAL A 333 -46.03 -0.35 -46.49
C VAL A 333 -46.81 0.33 -47.61
N ASN A 334 -47.71 -0.40 -48.27
CA ASN A 334 -48.49 0.17 -49.37
C ASN A 334 -49.54 1.19 -48.86
N ASP A 335 -49.11 2.43 -48.70
CA ASP A 335 -49.91 3.57 -48.25
C ASP A 335 -50.16 4.63 -49.35
N ASN A 336 -49.46 4.51 -50.48
CA ASN A 336 -49.56 5.37 -51.64
C ASN A 336 -50.36 4.68 -52.77
N ALA A 337 -51.40 5.35 -53.26
CA ALA A 337 -52.15 4.87 -54.42
C ALA A 337 -51.49 5.32 -55.73
N PRO A 338 -51.54 4.53 -56.81
CA PRO A 338 -51.02 4.94 -58.11
C PRO A 338 -51.72 6.21 -58.61
N LEU A 339 -50.94 7.22 -58.98
CA LEU A 339 -51.44 8.49 -59.49
C LEU A 339 -51.22 8.59 -60.99
N PHE A 340 -52.28 8.99 -61.71
CA PHE A 340 -52.16 9.40 -63.11
C PHE A 340 -51.66 10.85 -63.18
N PRO A 341 -50.69 11.17 -64.07
CA PRO A 341 -50.21 12.54 -64.26
C PRO A 341 -51.30 13.51 -64.75
N GLU A 342 -52.30 12.98 -65.46
CA GLU A 342 -53.41 13.75 -66.03
C GLU A 342 -54.70 13.43 -65.25
N ALA A 343 -55.36 14.44 -64.69
CA ALA A 343 -56.66 14.29 -64.02
C ALA A 343 -57.79 13.94 -65.00
N MET A 344 -57.64 14.29 -66.29
CA MET A 344 -58.55 13.91 -67.36
C MET A 344 -57.75 13.48 -68.59
N ILE A 345 -58.03 12.28 -69.06
CA ILE A 345 -57.34 11.68 -70.20
C ILE A 345 -58.26 11.82 -71.42
N ASN A 346 -58.10 12.91 -72.15
CA ASN A 346 -58.82 13.10 -73.42
C ASN A 346 -58.17 12.26 -74.51
N VAL A 347 -58.98 11.49 -75.24
CA VAL A 347 -58.57 10.65 -76.36
C VAL A 347 -59.41 11.03 -77.57
N TYR A 348 -58.76 11.43 -78.66
CA TYR A 348 -59.40 11.76 -79.92
C TYR A 348 -59.17 10.63 -80.91
N VAL A 349 -60.25 10.11 -81.50
CA VAL A 349 -60.21 8.98 -82.44
C VAL A 349 -60.65 9.44 -83.81
N ASN A 350 -59.88 9.11 -84.84
CA ASN A 350 -60.26 9.41 -86.21
C ASN A 350 -61.32 8.44 -86.72
N GLU A 351 -62.28 8.97 -87.47
CA GLU A 351 -63.27 8.17 -88.20
C GLU A 351 -62.54 7.22 -89.16
N ASN A 352 -62.92 5.93 -89.16
CA ASN A 352 -62.28 4.81 -89.89
C ASN A 352 -60.97 4.25 -89.28
N SER A 353 -60.72 4.44 -87.99
CA SER A 353 -59.60 3.75 -87.31
C SER A 353 -59.73 2.21 -87.39
N PRO A 354 -58.66 1.47 -87.72
CA PRO A 354 -58.72 0.02 -87.88
C PRO A 354 -58.94 -0.69 -86.54
N VAL A 355 -59.62 -1.84 -86.59
CA VAL A 355 -59.86 -2.68 -85.41
C VAL A 355 -58.53 -3.10 -84.80
N GLY A 356 -58.35 -2.80 -83.50
CA GLY A 356 -57.11 -3.09 -82.75
C GLY A 356 -56.09 -1.94 -82.69
N ALA A 357 -56.41 -0.75 -83.22
CA ALA A 357 -55.54 0.42 -83.08
C ALA A 357 -55.44 0.89 -81.61
N VAL A 358 -54.22 1.08 -81.11
CA VAL A 358 -53.97 1.64 -79.77
C VAL A 358 -54.24 3.15 -79.79
N LEU A 359 -55.18 3.61 -78.98
CA LEU A 359 -55.63 5.01 -78.98
C LEU A 359 -54.79 5.92 -78.09
N LYS A 360 -54.50 5.49 -76.86
CA LYS A 360 -53.62 6.21 -75.93
C LYS A 360 -53.02 5.20 -74.95
N ARG A 361 -51.75 5.40 -74.60
CA ARG A 361 -51.10 4.69 -73.49
C ARG A 361 -51.12 5.61 -72.29
N VAL A 362 -51.59 5.09 -71.17
CA VAL A 362 -51.65 5.82 -69.91
C VAL A 362 -50.58 5.28 -68.98
N THR A 363 -49.93 6.16 -68.24
CA THR A 363 -48.91 5.80 -67.24
C THR A 363 -49.37 6.30 -65.90
N ALA A 364 -49.33 5.44 -64.88
CA ALA A 364 -49.47 5.84 -63.49
C ALA A 364 -48.09 5.73 -62.81
N THR A 365 -47.82 6.63 -61.88
CA THR A 365 -46.63 6.57 -61.02
C THR A 365 -47.05 6.20 -59.60
N ASP A 366 -46.24 5.36 -58.97
CA ASP A 366 -46.42 4.91 -57.60
C ASP A 366 -45.07 5.10 -56.88
N SER A 367 -45.11 5.65 -55.66
CA SER A 367 -43.95 6.03 -54.86
C SER A 367 -43.26 4.82 -54.20
N LEU A 368 -43.93 3.67 -54.16
CA LEU A 368 -43.53 2.46 -53.43
C LEU A 368 -42.28 1.77 -54.00
N PHE A 369 -41.48 1.17 -53.12
CA PHE A 369 -40.27 0.43 -53.48
C PHE A 369 -40.59 -1.03 -53.84
N CYS A 370 -40.72 -1.30 -55.13
CA CYS A 370 -41.01 -2.65 -55.64
C CYS A 370 -39.78 -3.58 -55.50
N TRP A 371 -39.82 -4.54 -54.56
CA TRP A 371 -38.88 -5.67 -54.54
C TRP A 371 -39.16 -6.60 -55.74
N ILE A 372 -38.30 -6.54 -56.75
CA ILE A 372 -38.25 -7.55 -57.83
C ILE A 372 -37.52 -8.79 -57.30
N ALA A 373 -38.22 -9.64 -56.55
CA ALA A 373 -37.75 -11.00 -56.33
C ALA A 373 -38.00 -11.82 -57.61
N ALA A 374 -36.91 -12.05 -58.35
CA ALA A 374 -36.77 -13.05 -59.41
C ALA A 374 -37.84 -13.05 -60.52
N GLY A 375 -37.59 -12.26 -61.58
CA GLY A 375 -37.86 -12.73 -62.94
C GLY A 375 -38.95 -12.06 -63.78
N LYS A 376 -39.46 -10.88 -63.42
CA LYS A 376 -40.28 -10.07 -64.35
C LYS A 376 -39.87 -8.60 -64.35
N ARG A 377 -39.62 -8.09 -65.57
CA ARG A 377 -39.28 -6.69 -65.88
C ARG A 377 -40.34 -5.73 -65.33
N CYS A 378 -39.90 -4.62 -64.72
CA CYS A 378 -40.69 -3.39 -64.66
C CYS A 378 -40.95 -2.91 -66.09
N LEU A 379 -42.06 -3.33 -66.67
CA LEU A 379 -42.77 -2.51 -67.62
C LEU A 379 -43.59 -1.53 -66.80
N GLY A 380 -43.44 -0.24 -67.06
CA GLY A 380 -44.48 0.72 -66.73
C GLY A 380 -45.80 0.10 -67.18
N SER A 381 -46.67 -0.15 -66.21
CA SER A 381 -47.99 -0.71 -66.43
C SER A 381 -48.85 0.34 -67.13
N SER A 382 -48.65 0.45 -68.44
CA SER A 382 -49.76 0.79 -69.32
C SER A 382 -50.72 -0.39 -69.20
N LEU A 383 -51.72 -0.25 -68.33
CA LEU A 383 -52.95 -1.03 -68.43
C LEU A 383 -53.44 -0.87 -69.87
N THR A 384 -53.41 -1.95 -70.63
CA THR A 384 -53.93 -2.06 -72.01
C THR A 384 -55.43 -2.13 -72.02
#